data_AF-A0A3D8Y8J1-F1
#
_entry.id   AF-A0A3D8Y8J1-F1
#
_cell.length_a   1.000
_cell.length_b   1.000
_cell.length_c   1.000
_cell.angle_alpha   90.00
_cell.angle_beta   90.00
_cell.angle_gamma   90.00
#
_symmetry.space_group_name_H-M   'P 1'
#
loop_
_entity.id
_entity.type
_entity.pdbx_description
1 polymer ?
#
loop_
_entity_poly.entity_id
_entity_poly.type
_entity_poly.pdbx_seq_one_letter_code
_entity_poly.pdbx_strand_id
1 'polypeptide(L)'
;MQRTRSLKADYKSTYITQFKLTYLRELLKKGYNNSPAIQEILESDHSGFTEQILNENDYLLIDSLTTADNHAMKLDSAQGEQRAEGAQGKRPLGYLLELFNSKQLDSLARQRLKLSVTKSWTY
;
A
#
# COMPACT_ATOMS: atom_id res chain seq x y z
N MET A 1 18.29 -12.98 26.22
CA MET A 1 17.11 -13.36 25.39
C MET A 1 16.10 -12.22 25.12
N GLN A 2 16.06 -11.12 25.89
CA GLN A 2 15.16 -9.98 25.60
C GLN A 2 15.50 -9.19 24.32
N ARG A 3 16.80 -8.97 24.05
CA ARG A 3 17.30 -8.16 22.90
C ARG A 3 16.89 -8.70 21.51
N THR A 4 16.77 -10.01 21.36
CA THR A 4 16.36 -10.64 20.09
C THR A 4 14.86 -10.56 19.83
N ARG A 5 14.04 -10.40 20.89
CA ARG A 5 12.58 -10.26 20.78
C ARG A 5 12.19 -8.85 20.34
N SER A 6 12.92 -7.82 20.77
CA SER A 6 12.72 -6.45 20.30
C SER A 6 13.08 -6.30 18.82
N LEU A 7 14.25 -6.79 18.39
CA LEU A 7 14.68 -6.70 16.99
C LEU A 7 13.70 -7.36 15.99
N LYS A 8 13.09 -8.50 16.35
CA LYS A 8 12.06 -9.14 15.52
C LYS A 8 10.75 -8.34 15.48
N ALA A 9 10.38 -7.70 16.57
CA ALA A 9 9.18 -6.86 16.63
C ALA A 9 9.39 -5.57 15.82
N ASP A 10 10.58 -4.99 15.91
CA ASP A 10 10.99 -3.79 15.16
C ASP A 10 11.06 -4.08 13.66
N TYR A 11 11.67 -5.19 13.24
CA TYR A 11 11.66 -5.57 11.83
C TYR A 11 10.23 -5.79 11.30
N LYS A 12 9.37 -6.43 12.09
CA LYS A 12 7.97 -6.67 11.71
C LYS A 12 7.20 -5.36 11.54
N SER A 13 7.32 -4.41 12.46
CA SER A 13 6.64 -3.12 12.34
C SER A 13 7.18 -2.34 11.14
N THR A 14 8.50 -2.30 10.95
CA THR A 14 9.16 -1.71 9.79
C THR A 14 8.66 -2.30 8.47
N TYR A 15 8.59 -3.63 8.35
CA TYR A 15 8.07 -4.30 7.14
C TYR A 15 6.62 -3.93 6.85
N ILE A 16 5.75 -4.00 7.86
CA ILE A 16 4.33 -3.67 7.68
C ILE A 16 4.17 -2.20 7.25
N THR A 17 4.89 -1.29 7.90
CA THR A 17 4.88 0.14 7.54
C THR A 17 5.36 0.35 6.11
N GLN A 18 6.49 -0.26 5.72
CA GLN A 18 7.03 -0.09 4.37
C GLN A 18 6.10 -0.67 3.30
N PHE A 19 5.47 -1.81 3.55
CA PHE A 19 4.48 -2.42 2.65
C PHE A 19 3.30 -1.48 2.42
N LYS A 20 2.74 -0.92 3.50
CA LYS A 20 1.60 0.01 3.44
C LYS A 20 1.95 1.32 2.74
N LEU A 21 3.12 1.89 3.04
CA LEU A 21 3.61 3.11 2.38
C LEU A 21 3.81 2.87 0.88
N THR A 22 4.44 1.76 0.50
CA THR A 22 4.66 1.42 -0.91
C THR A 22 3.33 1.24 -1.65
N TYR A 23 2.38 0.54 -1.03
CA TYR A 23 1.03 0.40 -1.57
C TYR A 23 0.33 1.75 -1.75
N LEU A 24 0.41 2.64 -0.75
CA LEU A 24 -0.17 3.99 -0.81
C LEU A 24 0.35 4.78 -2.01
N ARG A 25 1.68 4.81 -2.16
CA ARG A 25 2.35 5.57 -3.22
C ARG A 25 1.93 5.09 -4.59
N GLU A 26 1.91 3.77 -4.79
CA GLU A 26 1.49 3.19 -6.07
C GLU A 26 0.01 3.45 -6.38
N LEU A 27 -0.87 3.36 -5.39
CA LEU A 27 -2.28 3.64 -5.61
C LEU A 27 -2.55 5.13 -5.87
N LEU A 28 -1.81 6.05 -5.22
CA LEU A 28 -1.88 7.48 -5.50
C LEU A 28 -1.45 7.78 -6.94
N LYS A 29 -0.31 7.25 -7.38
CA LYS A 29 0.14 7.38 -8.78
C LYS A 29 -0.95 6.88 -9.73
N LYS A 30 -1.49 5.69 -9.52
CA LYS A 30 -2.48 5.09 -10.43
C LYS A 30 -3.84 5.80 -10.39
N GLY A 31 -4.30 6.19 -9.20
CA GLY A 31 -5.58 6.86 -8.98
C GLY A 31 -5.65 8.22 -9.68
N TYR A 32 -4.57 8.98 -9.59
CA TYR A 32 -4.43 10.31 -10.19
C TYR A 32 -3.75 10.31 -11.57
N ASN A 33 -3.65 9.15 -12.22
CA ASN A 33 -3.02 9.01 -13.55
C ASN A 33 -1.60 9.59 -13.62
N ASN A 34 -0.83 9.39 -12.56
CA ASN A 34 0.57 9.81 -12.42
C ASN A 34 0.75 11.33 -12.62
N SER A 35 -0.18 12.13 -12.11
CA SER A 35 -0.14 13.60 -12.27
C SER A 35 1.12 14.22 -11.65
N PRO A 36 1.63 15.33 -12.20
CA PRO A 36 2.82 16.01 -11.66
C PRO A 36 2.68 16.38 -10.18
N ALA A 37 1.50 16.82 -9.74
CA ALA A 37 1.26 17.17 -8.34
C ALA A 37 1.42 15.98 -7.38
N ILE A 38 1.02 14.77 -7.80
CA ILE A 38 1.26 13.57 -7.00
C ILE A 38 2.75 13.22 -7.01
N GLN A 39 3.44 13.34 -8.15
CA GLN A 39 4.88 13.10 -8.21
C GLN A 39 5.64 14.03 -7.25
N GLU A 40 5.31 15.32 -7.23
CA GLU A 40 5.92 16.30 -6.33
C GLU A 40 5.70 15.96 -4.84
N ILE A 41 4.48 15.57 -4.46
CA ILE A 41 4.17 15.11 -3.10
C ILE A 41 4.99 13.87 -2.75
N LEU A 42 5.12 12.92 -3.67
CA LEU A 42 5.84 11.66 -3.42
C LEU A 42 7.37 11.85 -3.40
N GLU A 43 7.91 12.79 -4.18
CA GLU A 43 9.34 13.11 -4.20
C GLU A 43 9.78 13.89 -2.95
N SER A 44 8.89 14.72 -2.41
CA SER A 44 9.11 15.45 -1.15
C SER A 44 8.83 14.62 0.10
N ASP A 45 8.14 13.47 -0.04
CA ASP A 45 7.87 12.56 1.07
C ASP A 45 9.10 11.71 1.42
N HIS A 46 9.69 11.98 2.57
CA HIS A 46 10.82 11.22 3.12
C HIS A 46 10.39 10.09 4.07
N SER A 47 9.12 9.70 4.04
CA SER A 47 8.63 8.56 4.83
C SER A 47 9.25 7.23 4.37
N GLY A 48 9.34 6.27 5.28
CA GLY A 48 9.85 4.93 4.99
C GLY A 48 11.29 4.72 5.43
N PHE A 49 11.93 3.70 4.88
CA PHE A 49 13.25 3.25 5.30
C PHE A 49 14.21 3.21 4.10
N THR A 50 15.47 3.58 4.34
CA THR A 50 16.54 3.53 3.33
C THR A 50 16.98 2.11 3.00
N GLU A 51 16.74 1.17 3.92
CA GLU A 51 17.06 -0.24 3.74
C GLU A 51 16.04 -0.93 2.84
N GLN A 52 16.51 -1.91 2.07
CA GLN A 52 15.64 -2.74 1.23
C GLN A 52 14.88 -3.75 2.10
N ILE A 53 13.73 -3.33 2.64
CA ILE A 53 12.87 -4.15 3.50
C ILE A 53 11.95 -5.08 2.69
N LEU A 54 11.48 -4.62 1.53
CA LEU A 54 10.59 -5.38 0.64
C LEU A 54 11.41 -6.08 -0.45
N ASN A 55 11.02 -7.32 -0.77
CA ASN A 55 11.59 -8.05 -1.90
C ASN A 55 10.82 -7.78 -3.19
N GLU A 56 11.37 -8.21 -4.32
CA GLU A 56 10.77 -8.05 -5.65
C GLU A 56 9.33 -8.59 -5.75
N ASN A 57 9.05 -9.76 -5.15
CA ASN A 57 7.71 -10.32 -5.17
C ASN A 57 6.69 -9.48 -4.39
N ASP A 58 7.14 -8.70 -3.40
CA ASP A 58 6.28 -7.78 -2.68
C ASP A 58 5.94 -6.56 -3.57
N TYR A 59 6.91 -6.04 -4.32
CA TYR A 59 6.67 -4.97 -5.29
C TYR A 59 5.72 -5.41 -6.41
N LEU A 60 5.92 -6.60 -7.00
CA LEU A 60 5.04 -7.15 -8.03
C LEU A 60 3.61 -7.36 -7.52
N LEU A 61 3.47 -7.84 -6.28
CA LEU A 61 2.15 -7.99 -5.65
C LEU A 61 1.48 -6.65 -5.43
N ILE A 62 2.20 -5.66 -4.89
CA ILE A 62 1.68 -4.31 -4.67
C ILE A 62 1.23 -3.68 -5.98
N ASP A 63 2.02 -3.81 -7.04
CA ASP A 63 1.65 -3.32 -8.36
C ASP A 63 0.34 -3.96 -8.85
N SER A 64 0.24 -5.28 -8.79
CA SER A 64 -0.96 -6.00 -9.21
C SER A 64 -2.21 -5.58 -8.43
N LEU A 65 -2.12 -5.52 -7.09
CA LEU A 65 -3.24 -5.13 -6.23
C LEU A 65 -3.68 -3.70 -6.51
N THR A 66 -2.74 -2.75 -6.53
CA THR A 66 -3.07 -1.35 -6.79
C THR A 66 -3.60 -1.11 -8.21
N THR A 67 -3.27 -1.97 -9.17
CA THR A 67 -3.90 -1.98 -10.50
C THR A 67 -5.36 -2.41 -10.43
N ALA A 68 -5.65 -3.51 -9.72
CA ALA A 68 -7.01 -4.00 -9.51
C ALA A 68 -7.88 -2.98 -8.76
N ASP A 69 -7.33 -2.37 -7.71
CA ASP A 69 -8.04 -1.39 -6.89
C ASP A 69 -8.28 -0.08 -7.65
N ASN A 70 -7.32 0.38 -8.47
CA ASN A 70 -7.55 1.50 -9.39
C ASN A 70 -8.63 1.19 -10.44
N HIS A 71 -8.75 -0.05 -10.88
CA HIS A 71 -9.83 -0.46 -11.77
C HIS A 71 -11.18 -0.44 -11.05
N ALA A 72 -11.26 -0.99 -9.83
CA ALA A 72 -12.45 -0.95 -9.00
C ALA A 72 -12.91 0.50 -8.72
N MET A 73 -11.98 1.40 -8.37
CA MET A 73 -12.27 2.83 -8.20
C MET A 73 -12.85 3.50 -9.44
N LYS A 74 -12.40 3.10 -10.64
CA LYS A 74 -12.94 3.62 -11.90
C LYS A 74 -14.36 3.12 -12.16
N LEU A 75 -14.64 1.85 -11.85
CA LEU A 75 -15.96 1.26 -12.01
C LEU A 75 -16.99 1.84 -11.03
N ASP A 76 -16.62 2.00 -9.76
CA ASP A 76 -17.48 2.62 -8.74
C ASP A 76 -17.87 4.05 -9.14
N SER A 77 -16.91 4.83 -9.66
CA SER A 77 -17.16 6.15 -10.23
C SER A 77 -18.14 6.14 -11.42
N ALA A 78 -18.23 5.04 -12.17
CA ALA A 78 -19.13 4.90 -13.31
C ALA A 78 -20.54 4.40 -12.90
N GLN A 79 -20.66 3.73 -11.75
CA GLN A 79 -21.88 3.02 -11.34
C GLN A 79 -22.66 3.69 -10.17
N GLY A 80 -22.07 4.63 -9.43
CA GLY A 80 -22.64 5.11 -8.16
C GLY A 80 -23.91 5.99 -8.23
N GLU A 81 -25.02 5.42 -7.73
CA GLU A 81 -26.37 5.98 -7.47
C GLU A 81 -26.51 6.80 -6.16
N GLN A 82 -25.47 6.90 -5.31
CA GLN A 82 -25.51 7.74 -4.11
C GLN A 82 -24.80 9.08 -4.37
N ARG A 83 -25.56 10.10 -4.76
CA ARG A 83 -25.00 11.42 -5.09
C ARG A 83 -25.62 12.54 -4.24
N ALA A 84 -24.74 13.29 -3.59
CA ALA A 84 -24.91 14.74 -3.55
C ALA A 84 -24.61 15.26 -4.96
N GLU A 85 -25.49 16.09 -5.51
CA GLU A 85 -25.37 16.62 -6.88
C GLU A 85 -23.99 17.25 -7.10
N GLY A 86 -23.19 16.70 -8.03
CA GLY A 86 -21.90 17.27 -8.45
C GLY A 86 -20.66 16.39 -8.29
N ALA A 87 -20.71 15.30 -7.51
CA ALA A 87 -19.54 14.44 -7.27
C ALA A 87 -19.29 13.37 -8.36
N GLN A 88 -19.22 13.77 -9.64
CA GLN A 88 -18.83 12.85 -10.72
C GLN A 88 -17.31 12.73 -10.81
N GLY A 89 -16.78 11.50 -10.74
CA GLY A 89 -15.37 11.21 -10.99
C GLY A 89 -14.75 10.24 -9.99
N LYS A 90 -13.52 9.80 -10.28
CA LYS A 90 -12.76 8.93 -9.39
C LYS A 90 -12.64 9.55 -8.00
N ARG A 91 -12.69 8.73 -6.96
CA ARG A 91 -12.51 9.16 -5.56
C ARG A 91 -11.29 8.51 -4.89
N PRO A 92 -10.05 8.73 -5.38
CA PRO A 92 -8.87 8.05 -4.84
C PRO A 92 -8.70 8.22 -3.32
N LEU A 93 -8.93 9.43 -2.78
CA LEU A 93 -8.75 9.69 -1.34
C LEU A 93 -9.79 8.98 -0.48
N GLY A 94 -11.06 8.95 -0.92
CA GLY A 94 -12.12 8.26 -0.18
C GLY A 94 -11.87 6.76 -0.11
N TYR A 95 -11.52 6.16 -1.25
CA TYR A 95 -11.15 4.76 -1.34
C TYR A 95 -9.93 4.42 -0.47
N LEU A 96 -8.88 5.26 -0.52
CA LEU A 96 -7.70 5.09 0.33
C LEU A 96 -8.04 5.14 1.81
N LEU A 97 -8.90 6.07 2.22
CA LEU A 97 -9.33 6.20 3.62
C LEU A 97 -10.07 4.94 4.08
N GLU A 98 -11.00 4.42 3.28
CA GLU A 98 -11.71 3.17 3.56
C GLU A 98 -10.75 1.99 3.67
N LEU A 99 -9.80 1.88 2.74
CA LEU A 99 -8.81 0.81 2.72
C LEU A 99 -7.90 0.84 3.95
N PHE A 100 -7.42 2.03 4.38
CA PHE A 100 -6.58 2.14 5.58
C PHE A 100 -7.34 1.89 6.88
N ASN A 101 -8.62 2.23 6.91
CA ASN A 101 -9.49 1.89 8.04
C ASN A 101 -9.86 0.39 8.04
N SER A 102 -9.73 -0.28 6.90
CA SER A 102 -9.88 -1.72 6.80
C SER A 102 -8.66 -2.47 7.38
N LYS A 103 -8.90 -3.66 7.93
CA LYS A 103 -7.83 -4.57 8.38
C LYS A 103 -7.18 -5.36 7.25
N GLN A 104 -7.60 -5.17 6.00
CA GLN A 104 -7.21 -6.01 4.87
C GLN A 104 -5.72 -5.83 4.55
N LEU A 105 -5.28 -4.58 4.39
CA LEU A 105 -3.88 -4.28 4.05
C LEU A 105 -2.92 -4.72 5.16
N ASP A 106 -3.31 -4.54 6.43
CA ASP A 106 -2.54 -5.02 7.58
C ASP A 106 -2.43 -6.55 7.61
N SER A 107 -3.52 -7.25 7.29
CA SER A 107 -3.55 -8.71 7.26
C SER A 107 -2.68 -9.26 6.13
N LEU A 108 -2.76 -8.66 4.95
CA LEU A 108 -1.93 -9.01 3.80
C LEU A 108 -0.44 -8.79 4.09
N ALA A 109 -0.06 -7.63 4.61
CA ALA A 109 1.33 -7.33 4.96
C ALA A 109 1.89 -8.36 5.97
N ARG A 110 1.08 -8.76 6.97
CA ARG A 110 1.46 -9.80 7.94
C ARG A 110 1.61 -11.18 7.31
N GLN A 111 0.77 -11.53 6.34
CA GLN A 111 0.89 -12.80 5.60
C GLN A 111 2.15 -12.80 4.74
N ARG A 112 2.44 -11.70 4.03
CA ARG A 112 3.64 -11.55 3.19
C ARG A 112 4.93 -11.62 3.98
N LEU A 113 4.97 -10.98 5.15
CA LEU A 113 6.11 -11.09 6.06
C LEU A 113 6.40 -12.55 6.47
N LYS A 114 5.37 -13.37 6.71
CA LYS A 114 5.59 -14.79 7.05
C LYS A 114 6.25 -15.52 5.89
N LEU A 115 5.78 -15.31 4.67
CA LEU A 115 6.32 -15.95 3.47
C LEU A 115 7.76 -15.50 3.16
N SER A 116 8.08 -14.21 3.37
CA SER A 116 9.42 -13.68 3.14
C SER A 116 10.43 -14.22 4.15
N VAL A 117 10.05 -14.29 5.44
CA VAL A 117 10.89 -14.87 6.48
C VAL A 117 11.09 -16.37 6.24
N THR A 118 10.06 -17.15 5.88
CA THR A 118 10.24 -18.60 5.67
C THR A 118 11.22 -18.95 4.54
N LYS A 119 11.34 -18.12 3.50
CA LYS A 119 12.31 -18.34 2.40
C LYS A 119 13.77 -18.05 2.77
N SER A 120 14.03 -17.21 3.77
CA SER A 120 15.41 -16.80 4.12
C SER A 120 16.14 -17.79 5.05
N TRP A 121 15.47 -18.84 5.55
CA TRP A 121 16.04 -19.85 6.46
C TRP A 121 16.27 -21.22 5.81
N THR A 122 16.15 -21.32 4.48
CA THR A 122 16.29 -22.59 3.74
C THR A 122 17.55 -22.66 2.87
N TYR A 123 18.60 -21.90 3.21
CA TYR A 123 19.92 -21.99 2.59
C TYR A 123 21.00 -22.27 3.63
#